data_AF-A0A6B2RXM5-F1
#
_entry.id   AF-A0A6B2RXM5-F1
#
_cell.length_a   1.000
_cell.length_b   1.000
_cell.length_c   1.000
_cell.angle_alpha   90.00
_cell.angle_beta   90.00
_cell.angle_gamma   90.00
#
_symmetry.space_group_name_H-M   'P 1'
#
loop_
_entity.id
_entity.type
_entity.pdbx_description
1 polymer ?
#
loop_
_entity_poly.entity_id
_entity_poly.type
_entity_poly.pdbx_seq_one_letter_code
_entity_poly.pdbx_strand_id
1 'polypeptide(L)'
;MLLRDPRSRVLAVCAVLVLALLGTAAFAPLPFSVAQPGLTANVLGDDKGQPVISISGAPVRKTSGQLRMVTIEATGPSTDIDLGQVIDGWFRTDRAVMPRDAVYPGGGSDAQIEQHNLDEMKGSQDAATEAALSYLGDSPDKVKVGLHLADVGGPSAGLLFSLGIIDKLDGDGAGSDLTGGRTIAGTGTIDAAGKVGAVGGVALKTQSAARDGATVFLVPKAECADAKSKLPHGLRLIPVTTLKGTVSVLATLKKGGSLPSC
;
A
#
# COMPACT_ATOMS: atom_id res chain seq x y z
N MET A 1 35.90 22.28 45.01
CA MET A 1 37.31 21.89 45.22
C MET A 1 37.87 20.97 44.11
N LEU A 2 37.09 20.60 43.09
CA LEU A 2 37.45 19.64 42.01
C LEU A 2 38.21 20.24 40.80
N LEU A 3 38.49 21.55 40.76
CA LEU A 3 39.04 22.26 39.58
C LEU A 3 40.50 22.73 39.74
N ARG A 4 41.25 22.17 40.70
CA ARG A 4 42.66 22.58 40.96
C ARG A 4 43.71 21.73 40.25
N ASP A 5 43.38 20.53 39.77
CA ASP A 5 44.30 19.66 39.02
C ASP A 5 44.20 19.96 37.50
N PRO A 6 45.31 20.21 36.78
CA PRO A 6 45.31 20.41 35.34
C PRO A 6 44.65 19.26 34.57
N ARG A 7 44.73 18.02 35.06
CA ARG A 7 44.06 16.86 34.44
C ARG A 7 42.54 16.97 34.54
N SER A 8 42.01 17.39 35.69
CA SER A 8 40.57 17.60 35.89
C SER A 8 40.03 18.74 35.02
N ARG A 9 40.84 19.78 34.76
CA ARG A 9 40.48 20.88 33.85
C ARG A 9 40.42 20.42 32.39
N VAL A 10 41.42 19.66 31.94
CA VAL A 10 41.43 19.08 30.59
C VAL A 10 40.24 18.15 30.41
N LEU A 11 39.96 17.28 31.37
CA LEU A 11 38.79 16.39 31.34
C LEU A 11 37.46 17.16 31.31
N ALA A 12 37.33 18.24 32.07
CA ALA A 12 36.12 19.08 32.05
C ALA A 12 35.92 19.77 30.69
N VAL A 13 36.99 20.30 30.08
CA VAL A 13 36.93 20.90 28.74
C VAL A 13 36.58 19.85 27.69
N CYS A 14 37.20 18.67 27.72
CA CYS A 14 36.85 17.56 26.84
C CYS A 14 35.39 17.13 27.01
N ALA A 15 34.89 17.02 28.24
CA ALA A 15 33.50 16.68 28.50
C ALA A 15 32.52 17.72 27.94
N VAL A 16 32.81 19.02 28.10
CA VAL A 16 32.00 20.09 27.52
C VAL A 16 32.01 20.04 25.99
N LEU A 17 33.17 19.80 25.36
CA LEU A 17 33.26 19.67 23.91
C LEU A 17 32.49 18.45 23.38
N VAL A 18 32.58 17.31 24.07
CA VAL A 18 31.82 16.10 23.72
C VAL A 18 30.33 16.33 23.90
N LEU A 19 29.90 16.95 25.00
CA LEU A 19 28.50 17.28 25.23
C LEU A 19 27.97 18.29 24.21
N ALA A 20 28.78 19.27 23.80
CA ALA A 20 28.43 20.21 22.74
C ALA A 20 28.27 19.48 21.39
N LEU A 21 29.19 18.59 21.04
CA LEU A 21 29.12 17.75 19.84
C LEU A 21 27.87 16.85 19.82
N LEU A 22 27.60 16.16 20.93
CA LEU A 22 26.41 15.33 21.09
C LEU A 22 25.13 16.17 21.02
N GLY A 23 25.13 17.35 21.64
CA GLY A 23 24.06 18.32 21.55
C GLY A 23 23.82 18.73 20.10
N THR A 24 24.85 19.13 19.35
CA THR A 24 24.71 19.50 17.94
C THR A 24 24.25 18.34 17.06
N ALA A 25 24.74 17.12 17.32
CA ALA A 25 24.37 15.93 16.56
C ALA A 25 22.90 15.52 16.81
N ALA A 26 22.38 15.75 18.02
CA ALA A 26 21.00 15.44 18.36
C ALA A 26 19.96 16.31 17.62
N PHE A 27 20.37 17.49 17.12
CA PHE A 27 19.52 18.38 16.32
C PHE A 27 19.81 18.32 14.81
N ALA A 28 20.76 17.49 14.38
CA ALA A 28 21.04 17.31 12.96
C ALA A 28 19.94 16.45 12.30
N PRO A 29 19.54 16.76 11.05
CA PRO A 29 18.57 15.95 10.32
C PRO A 29 19.16 14.56 10.06
N LEU A 30 18.37 13.53 10.32
CA LEU A 30 18.79 12.15 10.20
C LEU A 30 18.42 11.57 8.82
N PRO A 31 19.22 10.63 8.28
CA PRO A 31 19.00 10.02 6.97
C PRO A 31 17.91 8.92 7.00
N PHE A 32 16.78 9.17 7.66
CA PHE A 32 15.65 8.25 7.76
C PHE A 32 14.41 8.85 7.09
N SER A 33 13.53 7.97 6.63
CA SER A 33 12.16 8.29 6.23
C SER A 33 11.19 7.60 7.18
N VAL A 34 10.05 8.23 7.42
CA VAL A 34 8.95 7.67 8.23
C VAL A 34 7.80 7.32 7.29
N ALA A 35 7.35 6.07 7.34
CA ALA A 35 6.15 5.60 6.65
C ALA A 35 4.99 5.38 7.62
N GLN A 36 3.77 5.68 7.19
CA GLN A 36 2.54 5.56 7.97
C GLN A 36 1.37 5.03 7.10
N PRO A 37 0.27 4.53 7.71
CA PRO A 37 -0.91 4.08 7.00
C PRO A 37 -1.53 5.22 6.17
N GLY A 38 -1.63 5.04 4.85
CA GLY A 38 -2.17 6.03 3.94
C GLY A 38 -3.68 5.94 3.76
N LEU A 39 -4.18 6.61 2.73
CA LEU A 39 -5.58 6.57 2.29
C LEU A 39 -6.00 5.18 1.77
N THR A 40 -7.31 4.97 1.72
CA THR A 40 -7.89 3.82 1.02
C THR A 40 -8.96 4.30 0.05
N ALA A 41 -9.00 3.67 -1.13
CA ALA A 41 -9.92 4.05 -2.21
C ALA A 41 -10.75 2.85 -2.64
N ASN A 42 -12.07 3.04 -2.76
CA ASN A 42 -12.97 2.01 -3.27
C ASN A 42 -12.98 2.04 -4.80
N VAL A 43 -12.37 1.04 -5.45
CA VAL A 43 -12.28 0.98 -6.92
C VAL A 43 -13.64 0.74 -7.59
N LEU A 44 -14.65 0.29 -6.85
CA LEU A 44 -16.01 0.13 -7.36
C LEU A 44 -16.84 1.42 -7.30
N GLY A 45 -16.37 2.43 -6.55
CA GLY A 45 -17.09 3.68 -6.29
C GLY A 45 -16.57 4.85 -7.13
N ASP A 46 -16.78 6.05 -6.60
CA ASP A 46 -16.39 7.33 -7.20
C ASP A 46 -15.23 7.96 -6.41
N ASP A 47 -14.33 8.62 -7.14
CA ASP A 47 -13.30 9.51 -6.61
C ASP A 47 -13.51 10.92 -7.16
N LYS A 48 -13.59 11.93 -6.27
CA LYS A 48 -13.86 13.34 -6.62
C LYS A 48 -15.04 13.54 -7.59
N GLY A 49 -16.09 12.72 -7.48
CA GLY A 49 -17.29 12.80 -8.31
C GLY A 49 -17.16 12.12 -9.69
N GLN A 50 -16.07 11.40 -9.96
CA GLN A 50 -15.89 10.59 -11.16
C GLN A 50 -15.77 9.10 -10.80
N PRO A 51 -16.34 8.18 -11.59
CA PRO A 51 -16.17 6.75 -11.35
C PRO A 51 -14.69 6.35 -11.42
N VAL A 52 -14.22 5.61 -10.41
CA VAL A 52 -12.83 5.11 -10.40
C VAL A 52 -12.57 4.17 -11.58
N ILE A 53 -13.57 3.37 -11.94
CA ILE A 53 -13.56 2.50 -13.11
C ILE A 53 -14.73 2.88 -14.01
N SER A 54 -14.40 3.39 -15.20
CA SER A 54 -15.33 3.64 -16.30
C SER A 54 -15.17 2.55 -17.37
N ILE A 55 -16.29 2.05 -17.90
CA ILE A 55 -16.28 1.00 -18.92
C ILE A 55 -17.27 1.37 -20.03
N SER A 56 -16.86 1.19 -21.29
CA SER A 56 -17.72 1.35 -22.46
C SER A 56 -17.48 0.21 -23.47
N GLY A 57 -18.46 -0.04 -24.34
CA GLY A 57 -18.42 -1.15 -25.30
C GLY A 57 -18.96 -2.49 -24.77
N ALA A 58 -19.34 -2.55 -23.49
CA ALA A 58 -20.02 -3.69 -22.87
C ALA A 58 -21.06 -3.22 -21.82
N PRO A 59 -22.10 -4.03 -21.53
CA PRO A 59 -23.00 -3.78 -20.42
C PRO A 59 -22.24 -3.78 -19.08
N VAL A 60 -22.50 -2.77 -18.24
CA VAL A 60 -21.89 -2.64 -16.92
C VAL A 60 -22.90 -2.98 -15.84
N ARG A 61 -22.49 -3.84 -14.92
CA ARG A 61 -23.29 -4.29 -13.78
C ARG A 61 -23.23 -3.26 -12.66
N LYS A 62 -24.30 -3.19 -11.86
CA LYS A 62 -24.26 -2.50 -10.57
C LYS A 62 -23.63 -3.43 -9.56
N THR A 63 -22.67 -2.92 -8.79
CA THR A 63 -22.00 -3.67 -7.74
C THR A 63 -22.47 -3.18 -6.36
N SER A 64 -22.50 -4.09 -5.40
CA SER A 64 -22.66 -3.83 -3.97
C SER A 64 -21.34 -4.12 -3.24
N GLY A 65 -21.20 -3.60 -2.02
CA GLY A 65 -19.96 -3.74 -1.26
C GLY A 65 -18.83 -2.84 -1.79
N GLN A 66 -17.60 -3.16 -1.39
CA GLN A 66 -16.42 -2.34 -1.68
C GLN A 66 -15.19 -3.20 -1.95
N LEU A 67 -14.41 -2.80 -2.95
CA LEU A 67 -13.04 -3.28 -3.18
C LEU A 67 -12.10 -2.11 -2.89
N ARG A 68 -11.47 -2.12 -1.72
CA ARG A 68 -10.62 -1.04 -1.26
C ARG A 68 -9.15 -1.36 -1.53
N MET A 69 -8.52 -0.57 -2.39
CA MET A 69 -7.06 -0.51 -2.43
C MET A 69 -6.56 0.35 -1.27
N VAL A 70 -5.32 0.12 -0.86
CA VAL A 70 -4.71 0.78 0.29
C VAL A 70 -3.32 1.30 -0.04
N THR A 71 -2.97 2.47 0.52
CA THR A 71 -1.66 3.10 0.32
C THR A 71 -0.90 3.23 1.63
N ILE A 72 0.38 3.58 1.51
CA ILE A 72 1.17 4.10 2.62
C ILE A 72 1.65 5.49 2.23
N GLU A 73 1.84 6.34 3.21
CA GLU A 73 2.49 7.63 3.03
C GLU A 73 3.88 7.54 3.61
N ALA A 74 4.88 7.99 2.86
CA ALA A 74 6.25 8.11 3.33
C ALA A 74 6.66 9.58 3.25
N THR A 75 7.42 10.04 4.25
CA THR A 75 8.02 11.37 4.22
C THR A 75 8.98 11.49 3.03
N GLY A 76 8.86 12.56 2.25
CA GLY A 76 9.68 12.77 1.05
C GLY A 76 11.18 12.88 1.35
N PRO A 77 12.06 12.67 0.34
CA PRO A 77 13.51 12.80 0.50
C PRO A 77 13.97 14.15 1.06
N SER A 78 13.22 15.23 0.85
CA SER A 78 13.55 16.57 1.35
C SER A 78 13.10 16.84 2.79
N THR A 79 12.30 15.95 3.39
CA THR A 79 11.75 16.15 4.73
C THR A 79 12.78 15.83 5.80
N ASP A 80 13.14 16.79 6.65
CA ASP A 80 14.04 16.56 7.77
C ASP A 80 13.38 15.70 8.85
N ILE A 81 14.05 14.62 9.25
CA ILE A 81 13.63 13.74 10.35
C ILE A 81 14.57 13.90 11.52
N ASP A 82 14.03 14.24 12.69
CA ASP A 82 14.81 14.43 13.91
C ASP A 82 14.95 13.15 14.74
N LEU A 83 15.85 13.17 15.73
CA LEU A 83 16.10 12.04 16.62
C LEU A 83 14.88 11.66 17.48
N GLY A 84 14.06 12.63 17.87
CA GLY A 84 12.85 12.39 18.65
C GLY A 84 11.82 11.58 17.88
N GLN A 85 11.62 11.91 16.59
CA GLN A 85 10.73 11.19 15.69
C GLN A 85 11.18 9.75 15.45
N VAL A 86 12.49 9.52 15.33
CA VAL A 86 13.04 8.15 15.20
C VAL A 86 12.78 7.33 16.47
N ILE A 87 13.02 7.92 17.65
CA ILE A 87 12.82 7.24 18.93
C ILE A 87 11.33 6.98 19.18
N ASP A 88 10.45 7.97 18.97
CA ASP A 88 8.99 7.80 19.08
C ASP A 88 8.50 6.69 18.14
N GLY A 89 8.97 6.70 16.89
CA GLY A 89 8.64 5.70 15.88
C GLY A 89 8.96 4.26 16.30
N TRP A 90 9.97 4.04 17.16
CA TRP A 90 10.34 2.70 17.64
C TRP A 90 9.30 2.08 18.58
N PHE A 91 8.50 2.90 19.26
CA PHE A 91 7.44 2.46 20.17
C PHE A 91 6.05 2.47 19.52
N ARG A 92 5.95 2.98 18.29
CA ARG A 92 4.70 3.13 17.55
C ARG A 92 4.41 1.92 16.66
N THR A 93 3.18 1.43 16.68
CA THR A 93 2.73 0.37 15.75
C THR A 93 2.28 0.92 14.41
N ASP A 94 1.87 2.19 14.37
CA ASP A 94 1.32 2.94 13.24
C ASP A 94 2.37 3.69 12.41
N ARG A 95 3.66 3.44 12.65
CA ARG A 95 4.76 4.03 11.89
C ARG A 95 5.85 3.01 11.63
N ALA A 96 6.62 3.24 10.56
CA ALA A 96 7.84 2.51 10.25
C ALA A 96 8.95 3.52 9.94
N VAL A 97 10.02 3.48 10.72
CA VAL A 97 11.22 4.29 10.47
C VAL A 97 12.20 3.45 9.66
N MET A 98 12.60 3.95 8.49
CA MET A 98 13.44 3.22 7.54
C MET A 98 14.59 4.12 7.06
N PRO A 99 15.78 3.57 6.75
CA PRO A 99 16.82 4.35 6.10
C PRO A 99 16.30 4.98 4.80
N ARG A 100 16.55 6.27 4.59
CA ARG A 100 16.01 7.00 3.42
C ARG A 100 16.41 6.35 2.10
N ASP A 101 17.63 5.85 1.99
CA ASP A 101 18.15 5.16 0.81
C ASP A 101 17.47 3.80 0.54
N ALA A 102 16.93 3.15 1.58
CA ALA A 102 16.14 1.92 1.40
C ALA A 102 14.74 2.21 0.82
N VAL A 103 14.22 3.43 1.01
CA VAL A 103 12.92 3.87 0.49
C VAL A 103 13.07 4.54 -0.88
N TYR A 104 14.11 5.35 -1.06
CA TYR A 104 14.41 6.11 -2.27
C TYR A 104 15.81 5.77 -2.77
N PRO A 105 16.02 4.54 -3.30
CA PRO A 105 17.33 4.11 -3.78
C PRO A 105 17.79 5.00 -4.94
N GLY A 106 18.99 5.56 -4.81
CA GLY A 106 19.53 6.50 -5.80
C GLY A 106 19.08 7.96 -5.63
N GLY A 107 18.25 8.25 -4.62
CA GLY A 107 17.78 9.60 -4.30
C GLY A 107 16.77 10.16 -5.30
N GLY A 108 16.81 11.47 -5.51
CA GLY A 108 15.89 12.19 -6.39
C GLY A 108 15.14 13.31 -5.65
N SER A 109 14.58 14.24 -6.41
CA SER A 109 13.69 15.25 -5.85
C SER A 109 12.29 14.69 -5.64
N ASP A 110 11.50 15.30 -4.73
CA ASP A 110 10.11 14.91 -4.50
C ASP A 110 9.30 14.87 -5.81
N ALA A 111 9.53 15.84 -6.70
CA ALA A 111 8.85 15.92 -8.00
C ALA A 111 9.23 14.78 -8.95
N GLN A 112 10.49 14.34 -8.96
CA GLN A 112 10.93 13.22 -9.79
C GLN A 112 10.33 11.89 -9.32
N ILE A 113 10.29 11.69 -8.00
CA ILE A 113 9.72 10.49 -7.38
C ILE A 113 8.22 10.44 -7.62
N GLU A 114 7.53 11.57 -7.47
CA GLU A 114 6.10 11.64 -7.75
C GLU A 114 5.80 11.33 -9.22
N GLN A 115 6.56 11.89 -10.16
CA GLN A 115 6.38 11.58 -11.58
C GLN A 115 6.62 10.09 -11.86
N HIS A 116 7.66 9.49 -11.26
CA HIS A 116 7.93 8.06 -11.40
C HIS A 116 6.77 7.20 -10.85
N ASN A 117 6.24 7.54 -9.68
CA ASN A 117 5.11 6.83 -9.07
C ASN A 117 3.83 6.93 -9.92
N LEU A 118 3.60 8.06 -10.58
CA LEU A 118 2.48 8.26 -11.51
C LEU A 118 2.66 7.43 -12.79
N ASP A 119 3.87 7.37 -13.33
CA ASP A 119 4.19 6.54 -14.51
C ASP A 119 4.06 5.04 -14.18
N GLU A 120 4.53 4.60 -13.02
CA GLU A 120 4.32 3.22 -12.54
C GLU A 120 2.84 2.91 -12.32
N MET A 121 2.07 3.86 -11.79
CA MET A 121 0.63 3.69 -11.60
C MET A 121 -0.07 3.51 -12.95
N LYS A 122 0.30 4.30 -13.97
CA LYS A 122 -0.23 4.13 -15.33
C LYS A 122 0.08 2.74 -15.87
N GLY A 123 1.32 2.27 -15.75
CA GLY A 123 1.68 0.90 -16.14
C GLY A 123 0.90 -0.17 -15.38
N SER A 124 0.64 0.05 -14.09
CA SER A 124 -0.18 -0.84 -13.26
C SER A 124 -1.64 -0.90 -13.73
N GLN A 125 -2.21 0.24 -14.11
CA GLN A 125 -3.57 0.35 -14.67
C GLN A 125 -3.70 -0.36 -16.02
N ASP A 126 -2.71 -0.22 -16.89
CA ASP A 126 -2.65 -0.89 -18.19
C ASP A 126 -2.58 -2.43 -18.00
N ALA A 127 -1.65 -2.90 -17.16
CA ALA A 127 -1.52 -4.32 -16.83
C ALA A 127 -2.78 -4.88 -16.16
N ALA A 128 -3.41 -4.11 -15.28
CA ALA A 128 -4.65 -4.52 -14.62
C ALA A 128 -5.82 -4.66 -15.59
N THR A 129 -5.92 -3.74 -16.57
CA THR A 129 -6.92 -3.78 -17.63
C THR A 129 -6.71 -4.97 -18.55
N GLU A 130 -5.47 -5.20 -18.99
CA GLU A 130 -5.13 -6.34 -19.84
C GLU A 130 -5.41 -7.67 -19.13
N ALA A 131 -4.98 -7.82 -17.87
CA ALA A 131 -5.22 -9.03 -17.09
C ALA A 131 -6.72 -9.31 -16.88
N ALA A 132 -7.52 -8.28 -16.62
CA ALA A 132 -8.96 -8.41 -16.43
C ALA A 132 -9.69 -8.79 -17.72
N LEU A 133 -9.41 -8.11 -18.84
CA LEU A 133 -10.03 -8.44 -20.13
C LEU A 133 -9.60 -9.82 -20.61
N SER A 134 -8.32 -10.18 -20.46
CA SER A 134 -7.81 -11.52 -20.76
C SER A 134 -8.51 -12.60 -19.93
N TYR A 135 -8.72 -12.36 -18.63
CA TYR A 135 -9.50 -13.26 -17.77
C TYR A 135 -10.93 -13.48 -18.27
N LEU A 136 -11.57 -12.43 -18.78
CA LEU A 136 -12.94 -12.47 -19.30
C LEU A 136 -13.05 -13.00 -20.73
N GLY A 137 -11.93 -13.20 -21.43
CA GLY A 137 -11.93 -13.54 -22.86
C GLY A 137 -12.33 -12.37 -23.77
N ASP A 138 -12.25 -11.14 -23.26
CA ASP A 138 -12.52 -9.90 -23.98
C ASP A 138 -11.24 -9.26 -24.53
N SER A 139 -11.40 -8.23 -25.35
CA SER A 139 -10.27 -7.46 -25.89
C SER A 139 -10.45 -5.96 -25.69
N PRO A 140 -9.34 -5.21 -25.57
CA PRO A 140 -9.38 -3.75 -25.47
C PRO A 140 -9.95 -3.10 -26.74
N ASP A 141 -10.06 -3.82 -27.86
CA ASP A 141 -10.70 -3.32 -29.07
C ASP A 141 -12.23 -3.22 -28.93
N LYS A 142 -12.83 -4.12 -28.14
CA LYS A 142 -14.28 -4.18 -27.91
C LYS A 142 -14.69 -3.43 -26.66
N VAL A 143 -13.93 -3.58 -25.58
CA VAL A 143 -14.25 -3.04 -24.26
C VAL A 143 -13.18 -2.00 -23.89
N LYS A 144 -13.59 -0.75 -23.71
CA LYS A 144 -12.70 0.32 -23.28
C LYS A 144 -12.87 0.53 -21.78
N VAL A 145 -11.76 0.46 -21.04
CA VAL A 145 -11.71 0.70 -19.60
C VAL A 145 -10.90 1.97 -19.33
N GLY A 146 -11.45 2.87 -18.53
CA GLY A 146 -10.75 4.03 -17.99
C GLY A 146 -10.60 3.89 -16.47
N LEU A 147 -9.39 4.05 -15.97
CA LEU A 147 -9.06 4.00 -14.54
C LEU A 147 -8.67 5.40 -14.07
N HIS A 148 -9.37 5.89 -13.06
CA HIS A 148 -9.21 7.24 -12.53
C HIS A 148 -9.07 7.20 -11.02
N LEU A 149 -7.89 7.57 -10.51
CA LEU A 149 -7.72 7.77 -9.09
C LEU A 149 -6.70 8.88 -8.87
N ALA A 150 -7.16 9.97 -8.27
CA ALA A 150 -6.27 11.08 -7.95
C ALA A 150 -5.43 10.73 -6.71
N ASP A 151 -4.23 11.31 -6.65
CA ASP A 151 -3.39 11.34 -5.45
C ASP A 151 -2.94 9.95 -4.92
N VAL A 152 -2.94 8.92 -5.78
CA VAL A 152 -2.41 7.59 -5.43
C VAL A 152 -1.31 7.17 -6.39
N GLY A 153 -0.10 7.03 -5.86
CA GLY A 153 1.09 6.58 -6.58
C GLY A 153 1.45 5.11 -6.33
N GLY A 154 2.21 4.53 -7.27
CA GLY A 154 2.83 3.21 -7.17
C GLY A 154 1.94 2.01 -7.56
N PRO A 155 2.51 0.90 -8.05
CA PRO A 155 1.77 -0.11 -8.82
C PRO A 155 0.94 -1.08 -7.96
N SER A 156 0.81 -0.82 -6.66
CA SER A 156 0.29 -1.79 -5.68
C SER A 156 -1.23 -1.96 -5.68
N ALA A 157 -1.93 -1.27 -6.57
CA ALA A 157 -3.37 -1.31 -6.78
C ALA A 157 -3.82 -2.25 -7.91
N GLY A 158 -2.88 -2.74 -8.73
CA GLY A 158 -3.18 -3.48 -9.97
C GLY A 158 -4.16 -4.65 -9.78
N LEU A 159 -3.96 -5.48 -8.76
CA LEU A 159 -4.89 -6.58 -8.45
C LEU A 159 -6.32 -6.08 -8.21
N LEU A 160 -6.48 -4.98 -7.47
CA LEU A 160 -7.80 -4.47 -7.07
C LEU A 160 -8.50 -3.83 -8.26
N PHE A 161 -7.77 -3.11 -9.12
CA PHE A 161 -8.31 -2.64 -10.39
C PHE A 161 -8.79 -3.80 -11.27
N SER A 162 -8.00 -4.86 -11.43
CA SER A 162 -8.43 -6.03 -12.21
C SER A 162 -9.70 -6.66 -11.66
N LEU A 163 -9.78 -6.83 -10.33
CA LEU A 163 -10.98 -7.36 -9.68
C LEU A 163 -12.19 -6.44 -9.88
N GLY A 164 -12.00 -5.12 -9.78
CA GLY A 164 -13.07 -4.15 -9.99
C GLY A 164 -13.61 -4.15 -11.42
N ILE A 165 -12.74 -4.33 -12.42
CA ILE A 165 -13.13 -4.48 -13.83
C ILE A 165 -13.94 -5.77 -14.00
N ILE A 166 -13.46 -6.90 -13.47
CA ILE A 166 -14.16 -8.18 -13.52
C ILE A 166 -15.54 -8.08 -12.85
N ASP A 167 -15.62 -7.44 -11.68
CA ASP A 167 -16.87 -7.30 -10.94
C ASP A 167 -17.92 -6.49 -11.71
N LYS A 168 -17.48 -5.41 -12.36
CA LYS A 168 -18.33 -4.54 -13.18
C LYS A 168 -18.79 -5.19 -14.49
N LEU A 169 -18.00 -6.09 -15.07
CA LEU A 169 -18.34 -6.75 -16.34
C LEU A 169 -19.10 -8.06 -16.14
N ASP A 170 -18.66 -8.92 -15.23
CA ASP A 170 -19.16 -10.29 -15.07
C ASP A 170 -19.59 -10.63 -13.63
N GLY A 171 -18.94 -10.02 -12.63
CA GLY A 171 -19.16 -10.38 -11.24
C GLY A 171 -18.46 -11.69 -10.88
N ASP A 172 -19.19 -12.59 -10.21
CA ASP A 172 -18.73 -13.95 -9.87
C ASP A 172 -19.00 -14.99 -10.97
N GLY A 173 -19.44 -14.57 -12.15
CA GLY A 173 -19.87 -15.44 -13.26
C GLY A 173 -21.22 -16.13 -13.05
N ALA A 174 -21.88 -15.90 -11.91
CA ALA A 174 -23.20 -16.41 -11.57
C ALA A 174 -24.24 -15.29 -11.39
N GLY A 175 -23.91 -14.09 -11.88
CA GLY A 175 -24.81 -12.94 -11.85
C GLY A 175 -24.82 -12.18 -10.53
N SER A 176 -23.85 -12.38 -9.65
CA SER A 176 -23.68 -11.61 -8.40
C SER A 176 -22.31 -10.93 -8.31
N ASP A 177 -22.14 -10.06 -7.32
CA ASP A 177 -20.87 -9.36 -7.09
C ASP A 177 -19.80 -10.27 -6.47
N LEU A 178 -18.54 -9.99 -6.78
CA LEU A 178 -17.36 -10.62 -6.19
C LEU A 178 -17.24 -10.35 -4.69
N THR A 179 -17.65 -9.17 -4.25
CA THR A 179 -17.55 -8.76 -2.83
C THR A 179 -18.58 -9.46 -1.96
N GLY A 180 -19.69 -9.94 -2.55
CA GLY A 180 -20.86 -10.39 -1.81
C GLY A 180 -21.42 -9.34 -0.84
N GLY A 181 -21.31 -8.05 -1.18
CA GLY A 181 -21.76 -6.93 -0.35
C GLY A 181 -20.80 -6.54 0.78
N ARG A 182 -19.63 -7.17 0.88
CA ARG A 182 -18.64 -6.90 1.94
C ARG A 182 -17.71 -5.73 1.59
N THR A 183 -17.09 -5.17 2.61
CA THR A 183 -15.90 -4.32 2.47
C THR A 183 -14.65 -5.20 2.49
N ILE A 184 -14.05 -5.37 1.33
CA ILE A 184 -12.81 -6.14 1.13
C ILE A 184 -11.72 -5.16 0.76
N ALA A 185 -10.58 -5.23 1.45
CA ALA A 185 -9.40 -4.46 1.11
C ALA A 185 -8.31 -5.37 0.55
N GLY A 186 -7.28 -4.78 -0.05
CA GLY A 186 -6.11 -5.54 -0.43
C GLY A 186 -5.04 -4.72 -1.11
N THR A 187 -3.97 -5.41 -1.48
CA THR A 187 -2.85 -4.86 -2.23
C THR A 187 -2.26 -5.94 -3.13
N GLY A 188 -1.47 -5.54 -4.12
CA GLY A 188 -0.76 -6.44 -5.01
C GLY A 188 -0.57 -5.80 -6.38
N THR A 189 0.65 -5.87 -6.89
CA THR A 189 0.88 -5.61 -8.31
C THR A 189 0.29 -6.75 -9.13
N ILE A 190 0.09 -6.51 -10.42
CA ILE A 190 -0.37 -7.54 -11.35
C ILE A 190 0.37 -7.39 -12.68
N ASP A 191 0.69 -8.51 -13.31
CA ASP A 191 1.13 -8.52 -14.70
C ASP A 191 -0.04 -8.85 -15.64
N ALA A 192 0.16 -8.64 -16.95
CA ALA A 192 -0.83 -8.92 -17.98
C ALA A 192 -1.33 -10.39 -18.00
N ALA A 193 -0.52 -11.33 -17.50
CA ALA A 193 -0.89 -12.75 -17.38
C ALA A 193 -1.73 -13.03 -16.12
N GLY A 194 -1.98 -12.02 -15.30
CA GLY A 194 -2.77 -12.12 -14.07
C GLY A 194 -2.00 -12.74 -12.91
N LYS A 195 -0.66 -12.73 -12.91
CA LYS A 195 0.14 -13.12 -11.74
C LYS A 195 0.24 -11.95 -10.78
N VAL A 196 -0.01 -12.22 -9.50
CA VAL A 196 0.08 -11.23 -8.42
C VAL A 196 1.53 -11.11 -7.97
N GLY A 197 2.04 -9.88 -7.90
CA GLY A 197 3.39 -9.57 -7.46
C GLY A 197 3.46 -9.00 -6.05
N ALA A 198 4.69 -8.94 -5.54
CA ALA A 198 5.03 -8.43 -4.20
C ALA A 198 4.78 -6.93 -4.08
N VAL A 199 4.63 -6.47 -2.83
CA VAL A 199 4.49 -5.05 -2.48
C VAL A 199 5.17 -4.77 -1.14
N GLY A 200 5.58 -3.53 -0.90
CA GLY A 200 6.10 -3.09 0.39
C GLY A 200 5.03 -2.62 1.37
N GLY A 201 5.40 -2.60 2.65
CA GLY A 201 4.66 -1.94 3.74
C GLY A 201 3.31 -2.57 4.07
N VAL A 202 3.18 -3.89 3.96
CA VAL A 202 1.89 -4.57 4.13
C VAL A 202 1.37 -4.45 5.56
N ALA A 203 2.26 -4.48 6.56
CA ALA A 203 1.87 -4.23 7.94
C ALA A 203 1.12 -2.89 8.13
N LEU A 204 1.58 -1.80 7.52
CA LEU A 204 0.90 -0.49 7.59
C LEU A 204 -0.39 -0.48 6.77
N LYS A 205 -0.39 -1.12 5.60
CA LYS A 205 -1.56 -1.25 4.73
C LYS A 205 -2.73 -1.99 5.38
N THR A 206 -2.45 -3.02 6.19
CA THR A 206 -3.50 -3.72 6.95
C THR A 206 -4.17 -2.82 7.99
N GLN A 207 -3.44 -1.85 8.55
CA GLN A 207 -4.00 -0.88 9.49
C GLN A 207 -4.95 0.09 8.79
N SER A 208 -4.58 0.62 7.62
CA SER A 208 -5.50 1.45 6.80
C SER A 208 -6.77 0.67 6.43
N ALA A 209 -6.63 -0.61 6.06
CA ALA A 209 -7.77 -1.45 5.74
C ALA A 209 -8.72 -1.64 6.94
N ALA A 210 -8.18 -1.96 8.11
CA ALA A 210 -8.98 -2.15 9.32
C ALA A 210 -9.63 -0.83 9.78
N ARG A 211 -8.88 0.29 9.72
CA ARG A 211 -9.38 1.65 10.01
C ARG A 211 -10.61 1.97 9.17
N ASP A 212 -10.59 1.60 7.90
CA ASP A 212 -11.64 1.93 6.92
C ASP A 212 -12.67 0.79 6.76
N GLY A 213 -12.78 -0.09 7.78
CA GLY A 213 -13.88 -1.04 7.95
C GLY A 213 -13.78 -2.33 7.12
N ALA A 214 -12.63 -2.63 6.54
CA ALA A 214 -12.43 -3.92 5.88
C ALA A 214 -12.36 -5.07 6.89
N THR A 215 -13.03 -6.17 6.58
CA THR A 215 -12.99 -7.40 7.39
C THR A 215 -12.11 -8.49 6.76
N VAL A 216 -11.75 -8.28 5.50
CA VAL A 216 -10.91 -9.18 4.71
C VAL A 216 -9.85 -8.35 4.00
N PHE A 217 -8.63 -8.88 3.99
CA PHE A 217 -7.50 -8.28 3.31
C PHE A 217 -6.83 -9.29 2.35
N LEU A 218 -6.85 -8.98 1.06
CA LEU A 218 -6.13 -9.74 0.03
C LEU A 218 -4.66 -9.32 0.05
N VAL A 219 -3.76 -10.28 0.23
CA VAL A 219 -2.31 -10.03 0.36
C VAL A 219 -1.52 -10.95 -0.56
N PRO A 220 -0.52 -10.45 -1.32
CA PRO A 220 0.36 -11.32 -2.08
C PRO A 220 1.01 -12.35 -1.15
N LYS A 221 0.97 -13.64 -1.52
CA LYS A 221 1.40 -14.73 -0.63
C LYS A 221 2.81 -14.55 -0.06
N ALA A 222 3.71 -13.91 -0.83
CA ALA A 222 5.07 -13.59 -0.39
C ALA A 222 5.10 -12.69 0.87
N GLU A 223 4.09 -11.84 1.04
CA GLU A 223 4.04 -10.84 2.11
C GLU A 223 3.21 -11.26 3.32
N CYS A 224 2.78 -12.53 3.40
CA CYS A 224 2.04 -13.03 4.56
C CYS A 224 2.79 -12.84 5.88
N ALA A 225 4.12 -13.00 5.88
CA ALA A 225 4.91 -12.83 7.10
C ALA A 225 4.89 -11.37 7.59
N ASP A 226 5.08 -10.41 6.69
CA ASP A 226 4.99 -8.98 7.01
C ASP A 226 3.58 -8.60 7.46
N ALA A 227 2.56 -9.04 6.74
CA ALA A 227 1.15 -8.77 7.04
C ALA A 227 0.72 -9.26 8.43
N LYS A 228 1.28 -10.36 8.92
CA LYS A 228 0.98 -10.90 10.26
C LYS A 228 1.63 -10.11 11.39
N SER A 229 2.72 -9.39 11.13
CA SER A 229 3.55 -8.79 12.19
C SER A 229 2.79 -7.80 13.07
N LYS A 230 1.85 -7.07 12.49
CA LYS A 230 1.01 -6.05 13.17
C LYS A 230 -0.46 -6.17 12.73
N LEU A 231 -0.96 -7.39 12.57
CA LEU A 231 -2.32 -7.65 12.07
C LEU A 231 -3.39 -7.05 13.00
N PRO A 232 -4.26 -6.14 12.52
CA PRO A 232 -5.37 -5.62 13.31
C PRO A 232 -6.38 -6.71 13.69
N HIS A 233 -6.94 -6.61 14.90
CA HIS A 233 -7.99 -7.52 15.35
C HIS A 233 -9.20 -7.52 14.41
N GLY A 234 -9.70 -8.70 14.07
CA GLY A 234 -10.88 -8.87 13.21
C GLY A 234 -10.61 -8.78 11.71
N LEU A 235 -9.37 -8.47 11.29
CA LEU A 235 -9.00 -8.48 9.87
C LEU A 235 -8.51 -9.88 9.45
N ARG A 236 -9.20 -10.50 8.49
CA ARG A 236 -8.78 -11.81 7.93
C ARG A 236 -7.83 -11.60 6.75
N LEU A 237 -6.61 -12.11 6.87
CA LEU A 237 -5.65 -12.15 5.77
C LEU A 237 -5.91 -13.34 4.84
N ILE A 238 -6.04 -13.06 3.54
CA ILE A 238 -6.17 -14.10 2.51
C ILE A 238 -4.99 -14.01 1.53
N PRO A 239 -4.13 -15.05 1.45
CA PRO A 239 -3.00 -15.06 0.52
C PRO A 239 -3.48 -15.25 -0.91
N VAL A 240 -2.92 -14.47 -1.82
CA VAL A 240 -3.20 -14.53 -3.26
C VAL A 240 -1.91 -14.63 -4.08
N THR A 241 -1.99 -15.30 -5.23
CA THR A 241 -0.86 -15.49 -6.16
C THR A 241 -1.23 -15.21 -7.61
N THR A 242 -2.51 -15.34 -7.98
CA THR A 242 -3.01 -15.08 -9.32
C THR A 242 -4.40 -14.44 -9.26
N LEU A 243 -4.78 -13.71 -10.30
CA LEU A 243 -6.09 -13.09 -10.48
C LEU A 243 -7.20 -14.13 -10.44
N LYS A 244 -7.08 -15.19 -11.24
CA LYS A 244 -8.03 -16.30 -11.28
C LYS A 244 -8.20 -16.99 -9.92
N GLY A 245 -7.09 -17.22 -9.21
CA GLY A 245 -7.12 -17.77 -7.86
C GLY A 245 -7.85 -16.84 -6.89
N THR A 246 -7.62 -15.53 -7.01
CA THR A 246 -8.28 -14.51 -6.18
C THR A 246 -9.79 -14.46 -6.42
N VAL A 247 -10.25 -14.48 -7.68
CA VAL A 247 -11.69 -14.56 -8.00
C VAL A 247 -12.32 -15.82 -7.40
N SER A 248 -11.64 -16.97 -7.51
CA SER A 248 -12.13 -18.24 -6.93
C SER A 248 -12.24 -18.19 -5.40
N VAL A 249 -11.27 -17.54 -4.75
CA VAL A 249 -11.26 -17.29 -3.30
C VAL A 249 -12.41 -16.39 -2.87
N LEU A 250 -12.68 -15.31 -3.61
CA LEU A 250 -13.79 -14.39 -3.32
C LEU A 250 -15.15 -15.08 -3.47
N ALA A 251 -15.32 -15.89 -4.52
CA ALA A 251 -16.51 -16.72 -4.70
C ALA A 251 -16.70 -17.72 -3.53
N THR A 252 -15.59 -18.29 -3.01
CA THR A 252 -15.61 -19.20 -1.85
C THR A 252 -15.96 -18.46 -0.56
N LEU A 253 -15.41 -17.25 -0.36
CA LEU A 253 -15.67 -16.40 0.80
C LEU A 253 -17.15 -16.04 0.88
N LYS A 254 -17.77 -15.70 -0.25
CA LYS A 254 -19.21 -15.43 -0.33
C LYS A 254 -20.06 -16.64 0.10
N LYS A 255 -19.65 -17.85 -0.29
CA LYS A 255 -20.34 -19.11 0.05
C LYS A 255 -20.08 -19.57 1.50
N GLY A 256 -19.25 -18.86 2.27
CA GLY A 256 -18.87 -19.28 3.63
C GLY A 256 -17.97 -20.52 3.64
N GLY A 257 -17.27 -20.81 2.54
CA GLY A 257 -16.38 -21.96 2.45
C GLY A 257 -15.07 -21.77 3.21
N SER A 258 -14.27 -22.84 3.26
CA SER A 258 -12.92 -22.81 3.84
C SER A 258 -12.00 -21.98 2.95
N LEU A 259 -11.27 -21.03 3.54
CA LEU A 259 -10.36 -20.13 2.84
C LEU A 259 -8.92 -20.38 3.27
N PRO A 260 -7.95 -20.17 2.36
CA PRO A 260 -6.56 -20.12 2.79
C PRO A 260 -6.38 -18.91 3.72
N SER A 261 -5.55 -19.07 4.73
CA SER A 261 -5.09 -17.97 5.56
C SER A 261 -3.59 -17.84 5.41
N CYS A 262 -3.10 -16.62 5.59
CA CYS A 262 -1.79 -16.47 6.22
C CYS A 262 -1.99 -17.08 7.62
#